data_AF-A0A8T0J7L5-F1
#
_entry.id   AF-A0A8T0J7L5-F1
#
_cell.length_a   1.000
_cell.length_b   1.000
_cell.length_c   1.000
_cell.angle_alpha   90.00
_cell.angle_beta   90.00
_cell.angle_gamma   90.00
#
_symmetry.space_group_name_H-M   'P 1'
#
loop_
_entity.id
_entity.type
_entity.pdbx_description
1 polymer ?
#
loop_
_entity_poly.entity_id
_entity_poly.type
_entity_poly.pdbx_seq_one_letter_code
_entity_poly.pdbx_strand_id
1 'polypeptide(L)'
;MTLFRTQKLPLTPAAHATASAAIVAAAYRGRGNSSRRLPLGQVEVGETLKQGGTRQKLFRSHSQATPRWASLSSSVAAPPAPLPAAMKFSPRVSSSRRKSRKAHFSAPSSERRILMSAALSSDLKNKYNVRSVPVRKDDEVMVVRGTYKGREGKVVQVYRRKWVIHVERITREKVNGATVNVGIDTSKVVITKLKLDKDRKALLERKGKGRSAEKGKGKFTDADVAPPLQEVD
;
A
#
# COMPACT_ATOMS: atom_id res chain seq x y z
N MET A 1 56.18 -70.05 -22.03
CA MET A 1 55.08 -70.01 -23.01
C MET A 1 54.12 -68.90 -22.56
N THR A 2 54.27 -67.66 -23.06
CA THR A 2 53.38 -67.00 -24.05
C THR A 2 51.92 -66.90 -23.59
N LEU A 3 51.17 -65.79 -23.65
CA LEU A 3 51.31 -64.36 -23.98
C LEU A 3 49.88 -63.75 -23.80
N PHE A 4 49.76 -62.41 -23.78
CA PHE A 4 48.54 -61.56 -23.81
C PHE A 4 47.81 -61.32 -22.47
N ARG A 5 47.90 -60.16 -21.81
CA ARG A 5 47.57 -58.76 -22.18
C ARG A 5 46.08 -58.56 -22.53
N THR A 6 45.32 -57.98 -21.60
CA THR A 6 44.53 -56.74 -21.83
C THR A 6 44.15 -56.10 -20.48
N GLN A 7 44.45 -54.80 -20.36
CA GLN A 7 44.15 -53.95 -19.22
C GLN A 7 42.76 -53.35 -19.37
N LYS A 8 42.02 -53.20 -18.26
CA LYS A 8 40.79 -52.40 -18.18
C LYS A 8 41.00 -51.29 -17.16
N LEU A 9 41.10 -50.06 -17.65
CA LEU A 9 41.25 -48.83 -16.86
C LEU A 9 39.92 -48.50 -16.14
N PRO A 10 39.93 -48.12 -14.85
CA PRO A 10 38.78 -47.52 -14.19
C PRO A 10 38.75 -46.00 -14.40
N LEU A 11 37.57 -45.49 -14.77
CA LEU A 11 37.27 -44.07 -14.94
C LEU A 11 37.13 -43.38 -13.57
N THR A 12 37.88 -42.30 -13.41
CA THR A 12 37.80 -41.32 -12.30
C THR A 12 36.56 -40.43 -12.42
N PRO A 13 35.94 -40.03 -11.30
CA PRO A 13 35.37 -38.69 -11.19
C PRO A 13 36.21 -37.78 -10.29
N ALA A 14 36.55 -36.61 -10.83
CA ALA A 14 37.41 -35.59 -10.25
C ALA A 14 36.79 -34.89 -9.03
N ALA A 15 37.72 -34.38 -8.23
CA ALA A 15 37.59 -33.52 -7.05
C ALA A 15 36.57 -32.36 -7.17
N HIS A 16 36.02 -31.91 -6.04
CA HIS A 16 36.56 -30.74 -5.33
C HIS A 16 35.79 -30.48 -4.03
N ALA A 17 36.58 -30.35 -2.96
CA ALA A 17 36.19 -30.00 -1.62
C ALA A 17 35.59 -28.59 -1.52
N THR A 18 34.65 -28.39 -0.61
CA THR A 18 34.53 -27.12 0.11
C THR A 18 34.30 -27.41 1.59
N ALA A 19 35.29 -27.01 2.37
CA ALA A 19 35.29 -27.05 3.82
C ALA A 19 34.30 -26.02 4.37
N SER A 20 33.48 -26.48 5.31
CA SER A 20 32.79 -25.64 6.28
C SER A 20 33.76 -25.28 7.41
N ALA A 21 33.91 -23.99 7.73
CA ALA A 21 33.86 -23.44 9.10
C ALA A 21 34.60 -22.09 9.25
N ALA A 22 33.83 -21.14 9.79
CA ALA A 22 34.22 -20.11 10.76
C ALA A 22 34.96 -18.83 10.30
N ILE A 23 34.72 -17.78 11.12
CA ILE A 23 35.27 -16.40 11.13
C ILE A 23 34.40 -15.45 10.28
N VAL A 24 33.59 -14.51 10.79
CA VAL A 24 33.83 -13.48 11.81
C VAL A 24 32.51 -13.10 12.53
N ALA A 25 32.53 -13.13 13.85
CA ALA A 25 31.65 -12.32 14.70
C ALA A 25 32.29 -10.93 14.84
N ALA A 26 31.65 -9.86 14.33
CA ALA A 26 31.95 -8.49 14.73
C ALA A 26 30.89 -7.48 14.26
N ALA A 27 30.39 -6.70 15.22
CA ALA A 27 29.97 -5.31 15.06
C ALA A 27 28.65 -4.99 14.31
N TYR A 28 27.52 -5.28 14.94
CA TYR A 28 26.36 -4.36 14.84
C TYR A 28 26.66 -3.09 15.66
N ARG A 29 27.35 -2.13 15.04
CA ARG A 29 27.30 -0.72 15.46
C ARG A 29 26.59 0.06 14.36
N GLY A 30 25.30 0.32 14.58
CA GLY A 30 24.48 1.17 13.73
C GLY A 30 25.03 2.59 13.71
N ARG A 31 25.77 2.93 12.66
CA ARG A 31 26.20 4.29 12.35
C ARG A 31 25.11 4.91 11.47
N GLY A 32 24.13 5.55 12.10
CA GLY A 32 23.12 6.36 11.42
C GLY A 32 23.80 7.56 10.77
N ASN A 33 23.75 7.63 9.44
CA ASN A 33 24.27 8.78 8.72
C ASN A 33 23.19 9.86 8.59
N SER A 34 23.55 10.99 9.16
CA SER A 34 23.03 12.34 9.02
C SER A 34 22.61 12.76 7.61
N SER A 35 21.49 13.47 7.54
CA SER A 35 21.29 14.54 6.55
C SER A 35 20.81 15.76 7.31
N ARG A 36 21.81 16.54 7.77
CA ARG A 36 21.65 17.91 8.27
C ARG A 36 21.21 18.78 7.10
N ARG A 37 20.10 19.50 7.27
CA ARG A 37 19.75 20.66 6.42
C ARG A 37 20.72 21.79 6.78
N LEU A 38 21.43 22.31 5.79
CA LEU A 38 22.20 23.56 5.91
C LEU A 38 21.22 24.75 5.79
N PRO A 39 21.28 25.75 6.68
CA PRO A 39 20.60 27.03 6.47
C PRO A 39 21.39 27.94 5.53
N LEU A 40 20.64 28.66 4.69
CA LEU A 40 21.10 29.67 3.74
C LEU A 40 21.84 30.81 4.47
N GLY A 41 22.94 31.26 3.87
CA GLY A 41 23.79 32.31 4.39
C GLY A 41 23.14 33.68 4.42
N GLN A 42 23.48 34.44 5.46
CA GLN A 42 23.37 35.89 5.48
C GLN A 42 24.74 36.46 5.77
N VAL A 43 25.06 37.47 4.96
CA VAL A 43 26.32 38.18 4.82
C VAL A 43 26.55 39.08 6.04
N GLU A 44 27.76 39.03 6.59
CA GLU A 44 28.26 39.99 7.57
C GLU A 44 28.56 41.33 6.88
N VAL A 45 28.05 42.43 7.45
CA VAL A 45 28.64 43.76 7.30
C VAL A 45 28.72 44.33 8.71
N GLY A 46 29.95 44.41 9.23
CA GLY A 46 30.25 45.20 10.40
C GLY A 46 30.60 46.62 9.97
N GLU A 47 30.02 47.61 10.65
CA GLU A 47 30.61 48.93 10.80
C GLU A 47 30.20 49.51 12.16
N THR A 48 31.15 50.25 12.73
CA THR A 48 31.34 50.58 14.13
C THR A 48 30.71 51.91 14.56
N LEU A 49 30.67 52.09 15.90
CA LEU A 49 30.98 53.30 16.68
C LEU A 49 29.86 54.11 17.39
N LYS A 50 30.18 54.39 18.67
CA LYS A 50 29.79 55.49 19.60
C LYS A 50 28.77 55.23 20.73
N GLN A 51 29.36 54.91 21.89
CA GLN A 51 29.35 55.65 23.17
C GLN A 51 28.05 56.35 23.65
N GLY A 52 27.58 55.90 24.83
CA GLY A 52 27.41 56.72 26.03
C GLY A 52 26.11 57.53 26.22
N GLY A 53 25.52 57.43 27.43
CA GLY A 53 24.75 58.54 28.00
C GLY A 53 23.32 58.23 28.50
N THR A 54 23.22 57.91 29.80
CA THR A 54 22.27 58.44 30.81
C THR A 54 20.85 58.94 30.45
N ARG A 55 19.93 58.50 31.34
CA ARG A 55 18.86 59.27 32.07
C ARG A 55 17.39 59.16 31.63
N GLN A 56 16.63 58.71 32.63
CA GLN A 56 15.38 59.25 33.20
C GLN A 56 14.01 58.68 32.80
N LYS A 57 13.24 58.45 33.89
CA LYS A 57 11.84 58.03 34.00
C LYS A 57 10.91 59.08 33.38
N LEU A 58 9.81 58.63 32.77
CA LEU A 58 8.54 59.32 32.96
C LEU A 58 7.35 58.36 32.83
N PHE A 59 6.59 58.28 33.91
CA PHE A 59 5.28 57.65 34.01
C PHE A 59 4.28 58.42 33.14
N ARG A 60 3.42 57.75 32.37
CA ARG A 60 2.16 58.35 31.94
C ARG A 60 1.08 57.29 31.69
N SER A 61 0.22 57.15 32.69
CA SER A 61 -1.08 56.51 32.63
C SER A 61 -2.03 57.27 31.69
N HIS A 62 -2.78 56.56 30.85
CA HIS A 62 -4.08 57.03 30.36
C HIS A 62 -5.12 55.91 30.51
N SER A 63 -5.92 56.06 31.57
CA SER A 63 -7.37 55.79 31.60
C SER A 63 -8.03 56.46 30.38
N GLN A 64 -9.11 56.03 29.74
CA GLN A 64 -10.23 55.15 30.06
C GLN A 64 -10.99 54.92 28.73
N ALA A 65 -11.63 53.76 28.55
CA ALA A 65 -12.85 53.66 27.75
C ALA A 65 -13.55 52.33 28.03
N THR A 66 -14.71 52.41 28.70
CA THR A 66 -15.76 51.39 28.58
C THR A 66 -16.63 51.76 27.38
N PRO A 67 -17.39 50.81 26.78
CA PRO A 67 -18.79 50.76 27.20
C PRO A 67 -19.35 49.34 27.33
N ARG A 68 -19.85 49.13 28.55
CA ARG A 68 -21.13 48.52 28.92
C ARG A 68 -22.09 48.22 27.75
N TRP A 69 -22.15 46.96 27.35
CA TRP A 69 -23.43 46.30 27.03
C TRP A 69 -23.45 44.99 27.80
N ALA A 70 -24.30 44.97 28.82
CA ALA A 70 -24.63 43.75 29.54
C ALA A 70 -25.76 43.06 28.79
N SER A 71 -25.56 41.83 28.34
CA SER A 71 -26.65 40.85 28.26
C SER A 71 -26.10 39.42 28.19
N LEU A 72 -26.53 38.64 29.19
CA LEU A 72 -26.66 37.19 29.25
C LEU A 72 -25.83 36.33 28.29
N SER A 73 -24.91 35.53 28.83
CA SER A 73 -24.67 34.21 28.25
C SER A 73 -24.45 33.17 29.34
N SER A 74 -25.32 32.17 29.28
CA SER A 74 -25.39 30.96 30.07
C SER A 74 -24.05 30.28 30.29
N SER A 75 -23.93 29.62 31.45
CA SER A 75 -22.99 28.56 31.74
C SER A 75 -22.73 27.66 30.53
N VAL A 76 -21.55 27.79 29.91
CA VAL A 76 -21.06 26.83 28.92
C VAL A 76 -20.66 25.58 29.69
N ALA A 77 -21.60 24.64 29.80
CA ALA A 77 -21.29 23.26 30.14
C ALA A 77 -20.23 22.76 29.17
N ALA A 78 -19.14 22.20 29.70
CA ALA A 78 -18.10 21.58 28.89
C ALA A 78 -18.75 20.59 27.91
N PRO A 79 -18.37 20.60 26.62
CA PRO A 79 -18.99 19.72 25.64
C PRO A 79 -18.80 18.26 26.06
N PRO A 80 -19.84 17.42 26.00
CA PRO A 80 -19.71 15.99 26.27
C PRO A 80 -18.66 15.41 25.32
N ALA A 81 -17.76 14.59 25.87
CA ALA A 81 -16.70 13.92 25.12
C ALA A 81 -17.26 13.30 23.82
N PRO A 82 -16.54 13.38 22.69
CA PRO A 82 -17.05 12.90 21.42
C PRO A 82 -17.41 11.42 21.52
N LEU A 83 -18.69 11.12 21.27
CA LEU A 83 -19.24 9.77 21.18
C LEU A 83 -18.39 8.92 20.21
N PRO A 84 -18.16 7.62 20.50
CA PRO A 84 -17.27 6.79 19.69
C PRO A 84 -17.80 6.65 18.26
N ALA A 85 -16.94 6.93 17.28
CA ALA A 85 -17.25 6.79 15.86
C ALA A 85 -17.92 5.43 15.56
N ALA A 86 -19.16 5.50 15.06
CA ALA A 86 -20.06 4.37 14.86
C ALA A 86 -19.37 3.20 14.15
N MET A 87 -19.34 2.09 14.90
CA MET A 87 -18.38 1.02 14.76
C MET A 87 -18.93 -0.13 13.92
N LYS A 88 -18.00 -0.87 13.31
CA LYS A 88 -18.29 -2.17 12.70
C LYS A 88 -19.13 -3.04 13.65
N PHE A 89 -20.25 -3.54 13.14
CA PHE A 89 -21.28 -4.24 13.92
C PHE A 89 -20.93 -5.70 14.26
N SER A 90 -20.06 -6.34 13.47
CA SER A 90 -19.78 -7.76 13.65
C SER A 90 -18.72 -8.01 14.74
N PRO A 91 -19.01 -8.77 15.80
CA PRO A 91 -18.03 -9.03 16.85
C PRO A 91 -16.86 -9.92 16.40
N ARG A 92 -17.03 -10.67 15.30
CA ARG A 92 -16.07 -11.67 14.80
C ARG A 92 -14.87 -11.07 14.06
N VAL A 93 -15.02 -9.92 13.43
CA VAL A 93 -13.92 -9.28 12.70
C VAL A 93 -13.14 -8.43 13.71
N SER A 94 -11.84 -8.24 13.59
CA SER A 94 -11.11 -7.29 14.45
C SER A 94 -10.94 -5.93 13.76
N SER A 95 -11.05 -4.82 14.50
CA SER A 95 -10.67 -3.46 14.03
C SER A 95 -9.22 -3.10 14.40
N SER A 96 -8.53 -3.96 15.16
CA SER A 96 -7.17 -3.68 15.62
C SER A 96 -6.17 -3.63 14.47
N ARG A 97 -5.52 -2.46 14.30
CA ARG A 97 -4.48 -2.23 13.29
C ARG A 97 -3.38 -3.29 13.32
N ARG A 98 -2.96 -3.72 14.52
CA ARG A 98 -1.89 -4.72 14.70
C ARG A 98 -2.31 -6.08 14.13
N LYS A 99 -3.54 -6.52 14.42
CA LYS A 99 -4.09 -7.80 13.92
C LYS A 99 -4.25 -7.77 12.39
N SER A 100 -4.81 -6.70 11.82
CA SER A 100 -5.00 -6.57 10.37
C SER A 100 -3.68 -6.54 9.60
N ARG A 101 -2.66 -5.83 10.11
CA ARG A 101 -1.32 -5.81 9.50
C ARG A 101 -0.63 -7.18 9.57
N LYS A 102 -0.74 -7.87 10.71
CA LYS A 102 -0.19 -9.23 10.86
C LYS A 102 -0.82 -10.16 9.83
N ALA A 103 -2.15 -10.20 9.76
CA ALA A 103 -2.88 -11.02 8.79
C ALA A 103 -2.46 -10.75 7.34
N HIS A 104 -2.30 -9.48 6.94
CA HIS A 104 -1.86 -9.13 5.58
C HIS A 104 -0.44 -9.63 5.29
N PHE A 105 0.55 -9.29 6.12
CA PHE A 105 1.95 -9.61 5.82
C PHE A 105 2.32 -11.08 6.04
N SER A 106 1.62 -11.78 6.93
CA SER A 106 1.81 -13.21 7.19
C SER A 106 0.90 -14.12 6.34
N ALA A 107 0.08 -13.56 5.45
CA ALA A 107 -0.87 -14.33 4.65
C ALA A 107 -0.17 -15.46 3.84
N PRO A 108 -0.77 -16.66 3.74
CA PRO A 108 -0.31 -17.73 2.87
C PRO A 108 -0.52 -17.42 1.38
N SER A 109 0.15 -18.14 0.49
CA SER A 109 0.16 -17.85 -0.96
C SER A 109 -1.22 -17.84 -1.62
N SER A 110 -2.16 -18.68 -1.15
CA SER A 110 -3.55 -18.75 -1.62
C SER A 110 -4.34 -17.47 -1.31
N GLU A 111 -4.17 -16.92 -0.11
CA GLU A 111 -4.78 -15.65 0.32
C GLU A 111 -4.12 -14.47 -0.37
N ARG A 112 -2.77 -14.48 -0.50
CA ARG A 112 -2.05 -13.44 -1.25
C ARG A 112 -2.55 -13.32 -2.68
N ARG A 113 -2.90 -14.43 -3.33
CA ARG A 113 -3.52 -14.42 -4.67
C ARG A 113 -4.83 -13.63 -4.69
N ILE A 114 -5.66 -13.75 -3.67
CA ILE A 114 -6.95 -13.06 -3.57
C ILE A 114 -6.72 -11.57 -3.31
N LEU A 115 -5.81 -11.25 -2.38
CA LEU A 115 -5.44 -9.87 -2.03
C LEU A 115 -4.77 -9.14 -3.20
N MET A 116 -3.92 -9.83 -3.98
CA MET A 116 -3.32 -9.34 -5.22
C MET A 116 -4.30 -9.39 -6.40
N SER A 117 -5.44 -8.73 -6.25
CA SER A 117 -6.42 -8.53 -7.32
C SER A 117 -6.23 -7.16 -7.97
N ALA A 118 -6.55 -7.09 -9.27
CA ALA A 118 -6.53 -5.85 -10.03
C ALA A 118 -7.93 -5.56 -10.59
N ALA A 119 -8.19 -4.28 -10.87
CA ALA A 119 -9.43 -3.85 -11.49
C ALA A 119 -9.47 -4.26 -12.97
N LEU A 120 -10.63 -4.63 -13.48
CA LEU A 120 -10.83 -4.86 -14.92
C LEU A 120 -11.06 -3.53 -15.66
N SER A 121 -10.83 -3.49 -16.97
CA SER A 121 -11.24 -2.37 -17.83
C SER A 121 -12.77 -2.22 -17.85
N SER A 122 -13.27 -1.07 -18.32
CA SER A 122 -14.72 -0.82 -18.50
C SER A 122 -15.39 -1.92 -19.33
N ASP A 123 -14.75 -2.31 -20.42
CA ASP A 123 -15.34 -3.24 -21.40
C ASP A 123 -15.47 -4.64 -20.80
N LEU A 124 -14.42 -5.09 -20.09
CA LEU A 124 -14.44 -6.36 -19.37
C LEU A 124 -15.41 -6.36 -18.18
N LYS A 125 -15.59 -5.23 -17.50
CA LYS A 125 -16.59 -5.09 -16.42
C LYS A 125 -17.99 -5.27 -16.95
N ASN A 126 -18.31 -4.67 -18.10
CA ASN A 126 -19.63 -4.78 -18.70
C ASN A 126 -19.87 -6.20 -19.22
N LYS A 127 -18.86 -6.82 -19.85
CA LYS A 127 -18.96 -8.19 -20.38
C LYS A 127 -19.21 -9.25 -19.30
N TYR A 128 -18.49 -9.19 -18.17
CA TYR A 128 -18.55 -10.23 -17.14
C TYR A 128 -19.31 -9.82 -15.87
N ASN A 129 -19.74 -8.56 -15.75
CA ASN A 129 -20.35 -7.99 -14.54
C ASN A 129 -19.48 -8.17 -13.27
N VAL A 130 -18.15 -8.14 -13.41
CA VAL A 130 -17.19 -8.29 -12.30
C VAL A 130 -16.27 -7.06 -12.22
N ARG A 131 -15.99 -6.58 -11.00
CA ARG A 131 -15.14 -5.40 -10.79
C ARG A 131 -13.63 -5.71 -10.81
N SER A 132 -13.22 -6.79 -10.15
CA SER A 132 -11.81 -7.16 -9.96
C SER A 132 -11.59 -8.68 -9.92
N VAL A 133 -10.41 -9.08 -10.38
CA VAL A 133 -9.98 -10.48 -10.49
C VAL A 133 -8.52 -10.61 -10.05
N PRO A 134 -8.12 -11.72 -9.40
CA PRO A 134 -6.72 -12.02 -9.15
C PRO A 134 -5.88 -11.99 -10.43
N VAL A 135 -4.72 -11.34 -10.39
CA VAL A 135 -3.82 -11.24 -11.54
C VAL A 135 -3.12 -12.58 -11.80
N ARG A 136 -3.04 -13.00 -13.07
CA ARG A 136 -2.26 -14.16 -13.52
C ARG A 136 -1.11 -13.72 -14.44
N LYS A 137 -0.21 -14.68 -14.71
CA LYS A 137 0.77 -14.54 -15.79
C LYS A 137 0.03 -14.48 -17.14
N ASP A 138 0.60 -13.72 -18.07
CA ASP A 138 0.10 -13.47 -19.42
C ASP A 138 -1.25 -12.72 -19.51
N ASP A 139 -1.74 -12.15 -18.40
CA ASP A 139 -2.76 -11.10 -18.47
C ASP A 139 -2.14 -9.83 -19.06
N GLU A 140 -2.86 -9.14 -19.95
CA GLU A 140 -2.46 -7.82 -20.43
C GLU A 140 -2.97 -6.74 -19.48
N VAL A 141 -2.09 -5.82 -19.15
CA VAL A 141 -2.36 -4.82 -18.14
C VAL A 141 -1.86 -3.45 -18.55
N MET A 142 -2.61 -2.42 -18.14
CA MET A 142 -2.26 -1.01 -18.28
C MET A 142 -2.01 -0.40 -16.90
N VAL A 143 -0.92 0.36 -16.77
CA VAL A 143 -0.60 1.06 -15.53
C VAL A 143 -1.36 2.39 -15.46
N VAL A 144 -2.11 2.61 -14.39
CA VAL A 144 -2.93 3.82 -14.21
C VAL A 144 -2.27 4.86 -13.31
N ARG A 145 -1.45 4.43 -12.34
CA ARG A 145 -0.84 5.30 -11.33
C ARG A 145 0.67 5.07 -11.21
N GLY A 146 1.42 6.15 -10.96
CA GLY A 146 2.87 6.13 -10.78
C GLY A 146 3.65 6.55 -12.02
N THR A 147 4.97 6.44 -11.98
CA THR A 147 5.91 6.91 -13.02
C THR A 147 5.68 6.25 -14.39
N TYR A 148 5.22 5.00 -14.41
CA TYR A 148 5.01 4.22 -15.63
C TYR A 148 3.57 4.25 -16.14
N LYS A 149 2.79 5.28 -15.78
CA LYS A 149 1.39 5.44 -16.22
C LYS A 149 1.27 5.46 -17.75
N GLY A 150 0.20 4.86 -18.27
CA GLY A 150 -0.09 4.81 -19.70
C GLY A 150 0.66 3.72 -20.47
N ARG A 151 1.62 3.03 -19.81
CA ARG A 151 2.29 1.88 -20.42
C ARG A 151 1.43 0.63 -20.27
N GLU A 152 1.39 -0.14 -21.34
CA GLU A 152 0.73 -1.44 -21.41
C GLU A 152 1.76 -2.55 -21.61
N GLY A 153 1.46 -3.73 -21.08
CA GLY A 153 2.29 -4.91 -21.28
C GLY A 153 1.66 -6.16 -20.68
N LYS A 154 2.24 -7.32 -21.03
CA LYS A 154 1.84 -8.60 -20.44
C LYS A 154 2.49 -8.80 -19.08
N VAL A 155 1.79 -9.45 -18.16
CA VAL A 155 2.35 -9.81 -16.86
C VAL A 155 3.31 -11.00 -17.04
N VAL A 156 4.60 -10.77 -16.91
CA VAL A 156 5.65 -11.81 -17.02
C VAL A 156 5.61 -12.73 -15.81
N GLN A 157 5.59 -12.14 -14.61
CA GLN A 157 5.61 -12.89 -13.37
C GLN A 157 4.88 -12.16 -12.25
N VAL A 158 4.23 -12.95 -11.39
CA VAL A 158 3.53 -12.47 -10.19
C VAL A 158 4.34 -12.89 -8.97
N TYR A 159 5.06 -11.94 -8.37
CA TYR A 159 5.93 -12.17 -7.22
C TYR A 159 5.16 -11.94 -5.91
N ARG A 160 4.44 -12.97 -5.45
CA ARG A 160 3.55 -12.89 -4.27
C ARG A 160 4.28 -12.65 -2.95
N ARG A 161 5.54 -13.08 -2.81
CA ARG A 161 6.31 -12.87 -1.57
C ARG A 161 6.62 -11.38 -1.33
N LYS A 162 6.81 -10.60 -2.40
CA LYS A 162 7.12 -9.15 -2.39
C LYS A 162 5.91 -8.26 -2.69
N TRP A 163 4.71 -8.83 -2.86
CA TRP A 163 3.48 -8.07 -3.19
C TRP A 163 3.57 -7.29 -4.51
N VAL A 164 4.24 -7.85 -5.51
CA VAL A 164 4.59 -7.13 -6.73
C VAL A 164 4.33 -7.97 -7.98
N ILE A 165 3.93 -7.31 -9.06
CA ILE A 165 3.90 -7.86 -10.42
C ILE A 165 5.00 -7.24 -11.28
N HIS A 166 5.55 -8.05 -12.19
CA HIS A 166 6.45 -7.58 -13.21
C HIS A 166 5.74 -7.62 -14.56
N VAL A 167 5.71 -6.47 -15.21
CA VAL A 167 5.04 -6.26 -16.50
C VAL A 167 6.12 -6.13 -17.57
N GLU A 168 5.85 -6.70 -18.73
CA GLU A 168 6.67 -6.58 -19.92
C GLU A 168 6.80 -5.11 -20.33
N ARG A 169 7.96 -4.72 -20.89
CA ARG A 169 8.28 -3.33 -21.29
C ARG A 169 8.41 -2.32 -20.14
N ILE A 170 8.15 -2.72 -18.89
CA ILE A 170 8.40 -1.89 -17.72
C ILE A 170 9.72 -2.32 -17.08
N THR A 171 10.79 -1.76 -17.62
CA THR A 171 12.16 -2.00 -17.18
C THR A 171 12.83 -0.72 -16.72
N ARG A 172 13.90 -0.89 -15.95
CA ARG A 172 14.88 0.13 -15.63
C ARG A 172 16.26 -0.40 -16.02
N GLU A 173 17.09 0.49 -16.54
CA GLU A 173 18.50 0.19 -16.80
C GLU A 173 19.30 0.38 -15.51
N LYS A 174 20.24 -0.53 -15.29
CA LYS A 174 21.26 -0.39 -14.25
C LYS A 174 22.49 0.31 -14.84
N VAL A 175 23.38 0.79 -13.97
CA VAL A 175 24.67 1.40 -14.38
C VAL A 175 25.56 0.47 -15.21
N ASN A 176 25.36 -0.84 -15.11
CA ASN A 176 26.09 -1.84 -15.90
C ASN A 176 25.44 -2.14 -17.26
N GLY A 177 24.44 -1.35 -17.69
CA GLY A 177 23.73 -1.52 -18.97
C GLY A 177 22.68 -2.64 -18.99
N ALA A 178 22.60 -3.47 -17.94
CA ALA A 178 21.58 -4.53 -17.88
C ALA A 178 20.19 -3.97 -17.53
N THR A 179 19.16 -4.46 -18.22
CA THR A 179 17.76 -4.09 -17.93
C THR A 179 17.15 -5.00 -16.87
N VAL A 180 16.39 -4.42 -15.94
CA VAL A 180 15.66 -5.18 -14.91
C VAL A 180 14.22 -4.71 -14.85
N ASN A 181 13.28 -5.66 -14.77
CA ASN A 181 11.86 -5.34 -14.63
C ASN A 181 11.59 -4.59 -13.32
N VAL A 182 10.83 -3.52 -13.41
CA VAL A 182 10.38 -2.78 -12.23
C VAL A 182 9.16 -3.49 -11.64
N GLY A 183 9.08 -3.46 -10.32
CA GLY A 183 7.95 -4.01 -9.59
C GLY A 183 6.79 -3.01 -9.49
N ILE A 184 5.59 -3.43 -9.88
CA ILE A 184 4.38 -2.63 -9.73
C ILE A 184 3.38 -3.36 -8.80
N ASP A 185 2.61 -2.60 -8.03
CA ASP A 185 1.52 -3.13 -7.21
C ASP A 185 0.25 -3.37 -8.06
N THR A 186 -0.51 -4.44 -7.76
CA THR A 186 -1.69 -4.80 -8.55
C THR A 186 -2.82 -3.76 -8.49
N SER A 187 -2.90 -2.97 -7.42
CA SER A 187 -3.93 -1.94 -7.25
C SER A 187 -3.70 -0.71 -8.12
N LYS A 188 -2.49 -0.53 -8.65
CA LYS A 188 -2.12 0.60 -9.54
C LYS A 188 -2.37 0.30 -11.02
N VAL A 189 -2.92 -0.87 -11.31
CA VAL A 189 -2.98 -1.47 -12.63
C VAL A 189 -4.41 -1.87 -12.98
N VAL A 190 -4.75 -1.77 -14.26
CA VAL A 190 -6.04 -2.22 -14.82
C VAL A 190 -5.78 -3.31 -15.84
N ILE A 191 -6.52 -4.40 -15.76
CA ILE A 191 -6.44 -5.51 -16.71
C ILE A 191 -7.22 -5.14 -17.96
N THR A 192 -6.57 -5.17 -19.12
CA THR A 192 -7.15 -4.86 -20.44
C THR A 192 -7.58 -6.13 -21.15
N LYS A 193 -6.77 -7.21 -21.11
CA LYS A 193 -7.13 -8.54 -21.63
C LYS A 193 -6.84 -9.63 -20.61
N LEU A 194 -7.76 -10.58 -20.51
CA LEU A 194 -7.68 -11.71 -19.58
C LEU A 194 -7.22 -12.96 -20.29
N LYS A 195 -6.28 -13.70 -19.69
CA LYS A 195 -6.02 -15.10 -20.05
C LYS A 195 -7.16 -15.97 -19.54
N LEU A 196 -7.93 -16.58 -20.44
CA LEU A 196 -9.11 -17.38 -20.10
C LEU A 196 -8.78 -18.88 -20.03
N ASP A 197 -8.82 -19.42 -18.83
CA ASP A 197 -8.75 -20.86 -18.55
C ASP A 197 -10.12 -21.36 -18.02
N LYS A 198 -10.31 -22.68 -17.96
CA LYS A 198 -11.53 -23.32 -17.40
C LYS A 198 -11.90 -22.77 -16.02
N ASP A 199 -10.94 -22.74 -15.09
CA ASP A 199 -11.14 -22.23 -13.73
C ASP A 199 -11.42 -20.73 -13.66
N ARG A 200 -10.86 -19.97 -14.62
CA ARG A 200 -11.06 -18.52 -14.64
C ARG A 200 -12.47 -18.18 -15.11
N LYS A 201 -12.99 -18.92 -16.09
CA LYS A 201 -14.38 -18.79 -16.53
C LYS A 201 -15.34 -19.11 -15.38
N ALA A 202 -15.13 -20.24 -14.69
CA ALA A 202 -15.92 -20.60 -13.52
C ALA A 202 -15.89 -19.53 -12.41
N LEU A 203 -14.72 -18.92 -12.15
CA LEU A 203 -14.60 -17.83 -11.18
C LEU A 203 -15.38 -16.57 -11.61
N LEU A 204 -15.32 -16.21 -12.89
CA LEU A 204 -16.03 -15.04 -13.44
C LEU A 204 -17.54 -15.24 -13.36
N GLU A 205 -18.05 -16.40 -13.75
CA GLU A 205 -19.47 -16.74 -13.68
C GLU A 205 -19.99 -16.69 -12.24
N ARG A 206 -19.27 -17.32 -11.30
CA ARG A 206 -19.64 -17.29 -9.87
C ARG A 206 -19.70 -15.86 -9.32
N LYS A 207 -18.68 -15.04 -9.62
CA LYS A 207 -18.65 -13.63 -9.18
C LYS A 207 -19.73 -12.78 -9.85
N GLY A 208 -19.99 -13.00 -11.13
CA GLY A 208 -21.02 -12.30 -11.90
C GLY A 208 -22.42 -12.58 -11.35
N LYS A 209 -22.76 -13.85 -11.11
CA LYS A 209 -24.03 -14.28 -10.49
C LYS A 209 -24.22 -13.66 -9.10
N GLY A 210 -23.19 -13.70 -8.26
CA GLY A 210 -23.24 -13.11 -6.91
C GLY A 210 -23.57 -11.61 -6.92
N ARG A 211 -22.98 -10.86 -7.85
CA ARG A 211 -23.25 -9.42 -7.99
C ARG A 211 -24.66 -9.13 -8.52
N SER A 212 -25.17 -9.94 -9.43
CA SER A 212 -26.54 -9.78 -9.93
C SER A 212 -27.59 -10.05 -8.84
N ALA A 213 -27.37 -11.05 -8.00
CA ALA A 213 -28.24 -11.33 -6.85
C ALA A 213 -28.24 -10.21 -5.81
N GLU A 214 -27.08 -9.59 -5.56
CA GLU A 214 -26.96 -8.45 -4.63
C GLU A 214 -27.72 -7.21 -5.13
N LYS A 215 -27.66 -6.92 -6.43
CA LYS A 215 -28.41 -5.80 -7.03
C LYS A 215 -29.94 -5.94 -6.88
N GLY A 216 -30.45 -7.16 -6.81
CA GLY A 216 -31.88 -7.40 -6.60
C GLY A 216 -32.37 -7.10 -5.18
N LYS A 217 -31.49 -7.21 -4.18
CA LYS A 217 -31.84 -7.02 -2.76
C LYS A 217 -31.83 -5.56 -2.29
N GLY A 218 -31.21 -4.66 -3.06
CA GLY A 218 -31.05 -3.25 -2.69
C GLY A 218 -32.23 -2.34 -3.08
N LYS A 219 -33.28 -2.88 -3.71
CA LYS A 219 -34.50 -2.13 -4.03
C LYS A 219 -35.57 -2.48 -3.00
N PHE A 220 -35.47 -1.91 -1.81
CA PHE A 220 -36.63 -1.84 -0.91
C PHE A 220 -37.53 -0.73 -1.43
N THR A 221 -38.77 -1.05 -1.76
CA THR A 221 -39.79 -0.05 -2.06
C THR A 221 -40.32 0.54 -0.76
N ASP A 222 -40.75 1.80 -0.77
CA ASP A 222 -41.22 2.54 0.41
C ASP A 222 -42.38 1.82 1.15
N ALA A 223 -43.08 0.92 0.46
CA ALA A 223 -44.12 0.06 1.00
C ALA A 223 -43.63 -0.99 2.02
N ASP A 224 -42.35 -1.40 1.99
CA ASP A 224 -41.80 -2.41 2.91
C ASP A 224 -41.29 -1.81 4.24
N VAL A 225 -41.28 -0.47 4.35
CA VAL A 225 -40.73 0.28 5.50
C VAL A 225 -41.82 0.76 6.46
N ALA A 226 -43.09 0.75 6.04
CA ALA A 226 -44.22 1.11 6.90
C ALA A 226 -44.50 0.00 7.94
N PRO A 227 -44.49 0.29 9.26
CA PRO A 227 -44.90 -0.69 10.26
C PRO A 227 -46.38 -1.04 10.05
N PRO A 228 -46.80 -2.30 10.25
CA PRO A 228 -48.22 -2.65 10.20
C PRO A 228 -48.92 -1.85 11.30
N LEU A 229 -49.83 -0.96 10.90
CA LEU A 229 -50.73 -0.29 11.84
C LEU A 229 -51.52 -1.41 12.53
N GLN A 230 -51.28 -1.59 13.83
CA GLN A 230 -52.11 -2.44 14.66
C GLN A 230 -53.46 -1.75 14.78
N GLU A 231 -54.46 -2.28 14.06
CA GLU A 231 -55.86 -2.00 14.35
C GLU A 231 -56.13 -2.51 15.77
N VAL A 232 -56.34 -1.57 16.69
CA VAL A 232 -56.82 -1.85 18.04
C VAL A 232 -58.34 -1.74 17.96
N ASP A 233 -59.01 -2.89 17.96
CA ASP A 233 -60.46 -3.03 18.09
C ASP A 233 -60.98 -2.46 19.43
#